data_AF-A0A6F9A6X9-F1
#
_entry.id   AF-A0A6F9A6X9-F1
#
_cell.length_a   1.000
_cell.length_b   1.000
_cell.length_c   1.000
_cell.angle_alpha   90.00
_cell.angle_beta   90.00
_cell.angle_gamma   90.00
#
_symmetry.space_group_name_H-M   'P 1'
#
loop_
_entity.id
_entity.type
_entity.pdbx_description
1 polymer ?
#
loop_
_entity_poly.entity_id
_entity_poly.type
_entity_poly.pdbx_seq_one_letter_code
_entity_poly.pdbx_strand_id
1 'polypeptide(L)' 'YLPWFEVFYKLLNILADYTIKGQESQWRELLESLHTLPIPDPGVPVHLSVHSYFTVPDIRELPSIPE' A
#
# COMPACT_ATOMS: atom_id res chain seq x y z
N TYR A 1 -10.18 11.29 -3.87
CA TYR A 1 -8.81 11.25 -4.41
C TYR A 1 -7.86 11.01 -3.24
N LEU A 2 -6.96 10.03 -3.34
CA LEU A 2 -6.04 9.61 -2.27
C LEU A 2 -4.59 9.93 -2.68
N PRO A 3 -3.94 10.95 -2.09
CA PRO A 3 -2.59 11.37 -2.47
C PRO A 3 -1.48 10.54 -1.80
N TRP A 4 -1.61 9.21 -1.78
CA TRP A 4 -0.69 8.32 -1.07
C TRP A 4 0.48 7.85 -1.93
N PHE A 5 1.24 8.79 -2.50
CA PHE A 5 2.28 8.48 -3.51
C PHE A 5 3.27 7.41 -3.04
N GLU A 6 3.85 7.54 -1.85
CA GLU A 6 4.81 6.56 -1.32
C GLU A 6 4.21 5.18 -1.14
N VAL A 7 2.95 5.11 -0.67
CA VAL A 7 2.23 3.85 -0.50
C VAL A 7 2.03 3.18 -1.85
N PHE A 8 1.52 3.92 -2.85
CA PHE A 8 1.30 3.38 -4.18
C PHE A 8 2.59 2.95 -4.87
N TYR A 9 3.70 3.68 -4.71
CA TYR A 9 4.99 3.25 -5.25
C TYR A 9 5.48 1.94 -4.63
N LYS A 10 5.36 1.78 -3.30
CA LYS A 10 5.70 0.52 -2.63
C LYS A 10 4.80 -0.62 -3.12
N LEU A 11 3.49 -0.38 -3.27
CA LEU A 11 2.55 -1.38 -3.80
C LEU A 11 2.91 -1.80 -5.22
N LEU A 12 3.25 -0.86 -6.10
CA LEU A 12 3.67 -1.17 -7.47
C LEU A 12 4.93 -2.05 -7.50
N ASN A 13 5.91 -1.78 -6.63
CA ASN A 13 7.10 -2.62 -6.51
C ASN A 13 6.76 -4.05 -6.06
N ILE A 14 5.84 -4.20 -5.09
CA ILE A 14 5.38 -5.52 -4.62
C ILE A 14 4.64 -6.26 -5.73
N LEU A 15 3.73 -5.58 -6.44
CA LEU A 15 2.98 -6.17 -7.56
C LEU A 15 3.92 -6.62 -8.67
N ALA A 16 4.96 -5.84 -8.99
CA ALA A 16 5.98 -6.21 -9.96
C ALA A 16 6.75 -7.47 -9.52
N ASP A 17 7.16 -7.55 -8.26
CA ASP A 17 7.84 -8.72 -7.70
C ASP A 17 6.97 -9.99 -7.78
N TYR A 18 5.69 -9.90 -7.41
CA TYR A 18 4.75 -11.02 -7.56
C TYR A 18 4.55 -11.43 -9.02
N THR A 19 4.49 -10.46 -9.93
CA THR A 19 4.36 -10.73 -11.37
C THR A 19 5.57 -11.49 -11.89
N ILE A 20 6.79 -11.07 -11.53
CA ILE A 20 8.05 -11.72 -11.95
C ILE A 20 8.17 -13.12 -11.36
N LYS A 21 7.74 -13.32 -10.10
CA LYS A 21 7.78 -14.61 -9.41
C LYS A 21 6.63 -15.56 -9.80
N GLY A 22 5.69 -15.12 -10.64
CA GLY A 22 4.51 -15.91 -11.02
C GLY A 22 3.55 -16.17 -9.85
N GLN A 23 3.53 -15.30 -8.83
CA GLN A 23 2.70 -15.44 -7.63
C GLN A 23 1.32 -14.81 -7.84
N GLU A 24 0.54 -15.34 -8.80
CA GLU A 24 -0.76 -14.77 -9.18
C GLU A 24 -1.77 -14.75 -8.02
N SER A 25 -1.76 -15.75 -7.13
CA SER A 25 -2.66 -15.79 -5.98
C SER A 25 -2.41 -14.62 -5.02
N GLN A 26 -1.15 -14.37 -4.67
CA GLN A 26 -0.75 -13.28 -3.78
C GLN A 26 -0.98 -11.91 -4.42
N TRP A 27 -0.70 -11.80 -5.72
CA TRP A 27 -1.03 -10.60 -6.49
C TRP A 27 -2.52 -10.29 -6.43
N ARG A 28 -3.38 -11.29 -6.64
CA ARG A 28 -4.83 -11.14 -6.62
C ARG A 28 -5.36 -10.84 -5.23
N GLU A 29 -4.89 -11.55 -4.20
CA GLU A 29 -5.25 -11.29 -2.80
C GLU A 29 -4.90 -9.87 -2.36
N LEU A 30 -3.72 -9.36 -2.74
CA LEU A 30 -3.30 -8.01 -2.43
C LEU A 30 -4.24 -6.97 -3.06
N LEU A 31 -4.58 -7.14 -4.34
CA LEU A 31 -5.47 -6.22 -5.05
C LEU A 31 -6.91 -6.28 -4.54
N GLU A 32 -7.43 -7.48 -4.26
CA GLU A 32 -8.76 -7.66 -3.68
C GLU A 32 -8.85 -7.02 -2.29
N SER A 33 -7.84 -7.24 -1.44
CA SER A 33 -7.77 -6.63 -0.11
C SER A 33 -7.68 -5.11 -0.19
N LEU A 34 -6.85 -4.57 -1.08
CA LEU A 34 -6.71 -3.12 -1.27
C LEU A 34 -8.00 -2.48 -1.79
N HIS A 35 -8.71 -3.14 -2.71
CA HIS A 35 -9.94 -2.61 -3.31
C HIS A 35 -11.14 -2.68 -2.34
N THR A 36 -11.19 -3.69 -1.48
CA THR A 36 -12.27 -3.85 -0.49
C THR A 36 -12.02 -3.07 0.80
N LEU A 37 -10.80 -2.58 1.01
CA LEU A 37 -10.43 -1.81 2.17
C LEU A 37 -11.24 -0.49 2.23
N PRO A 38 -11.94 -0.22 3.34
CA PRO A 38 -12.53 1.11 3.56
C PRO A 38 -11.41 2.14 3.71
N ILE A 39 -11.65 3.38 3.27
CA ILE A 39 -10.66 4.45 3.41
C ILE A 39 -10.37 4.66 4.90
N PRO A 40 -9.15 4.36 5.40
CA PRO A 40 -8.81 4.46 6.80
C PRO A 40 -8.38 5.88 7.18
N ASP A 41 -8.44 6.18 8.48
CA ASP A 41 -7.99 7.45 9.03
C ASP A 41 -6.46 7.60 8.97
N PRO A 42 -5.94 8.85 8.86
CA PRO A 42 -4.51 9.13 8.94
C PRO A 42 -3.83 8.54 10.18
N GLY A 43 -2.60 8.06 10.03
CA GLY A 43 -1.81 7.47 11.12
C GLY A 43 -2.17 6.03 11.48
N VAL A 44 -3.23 5.46 10.90
CA VAL A 44 -3.63 4.07 11.15
C VAL A 44 -2.77 3.10 10.31
N PRO A 45 -2.23 2.02 10.90
CA PRO A 45 -1.59 0.95 10.15
C PRO A 45 -2.64 0.08 9.45
N VAL A 46 -2.48 -0.10 8.16
CA VAL A 46 -3.31 -0.94 7.30
C VAL A 46 -2.51 -2.17 6.91
N HIS A 47 -3.07 -3.35 7.16
CA HIS A 47 -2.49 -4.63 6.73
C HIS A 47 -3.22 -5.12 5.49
N LEU A 48 -2.47 -5.33 4.39
CA LEU A 48 -3.01 -5.92 3.16
C LEU A 48 -2.69 -7.40 3.04
N SER A 49 -1.62 -7.86 3.70
CA SER A 49 -1.25 -9.27 3.82
C SER A 49 -0.40 -9.50 5.08
N VAL A 50 -0.04 -10.74 5.37
CA VAL A 50 0.88 -11.10 6.48
C VAL A 50 2.22 -10.36 6.38
N HIS A 51 2.64 -10.01 5.16
CA HIS A 51 3.95 -9.44 4.88
C HIS A 51 3.89 -8.00 4.35
N SER A 52 2.70 -7.39 4.27
CA SER A 52 2.52 -6.07 3.66
C SER A 52 1.59 -5.22 4.49
N TYR A 53 2.14 -4.15 5.05
CA TYR A 53 1.39 -3.12 5.75
C TYR A 53 1.93 -1.73 5.40
N PHE A 54 1.10 -0.71 5.57
CA PHE A 54 1.49 0.67 5.44
C PHE A 54 0.73 1.54 6.45
N THR A 55 1.29 2.69 6.80
CA THR A 55 0.60 3.68 7.61
C THR A 55 -0.07 4.69 6.68
N VAL A 56 -1.34 5.02 6.93
CA VAL A 56 -2.03 6.06 6.16
C VAL A 56 -1.32 7.39 6.38
N PRO A 57 -0.80 8.04 5.32
CA PRO A 57 -0.10 9.30 5.47
C PRO A 57 -1.09 10.41 5.84
N ASP A 58 -0.70 11.27 6.77
CA ASP A 58 -1.46 12.47 7.11
C ASP A 58 -1.13 13.60 6.14
N ILE A 59 -2.11 13.98 5.32
CA ILE A 59 -1.98 15.07 4.34
C ILE A 59 -1.89 16.46 4.98
N ARG A 60 -2.13 16.56 6.30
CA ARG A 60 -2.02 17.80 7.06
C ARG A 60 -0.61 18.04 7.57
N GLU A 61 0.21 16.99 7.62
CA GLU A 61 1.63 17.11 7.96
C GLU A 61 2.42 17.66 6.77
N LEU A 62 3.47 18.41 7.09
CA LEU A 62 4.39 18.91 6.06
C LEU A 62 5.20 17.72 5.50
N PRO A 63 5.41 17.65 4.17
CA PRO A 63 6.24 16.61 3.59
C PRO A 63 7.68 16.75 4.13
N SER A 64 8.23 15.65 4.64
CA SER A 64 9.63 15.56 5.05
C SER A 64 10.47 15.00 3.90
N ILE A 65 11.70 15.48 3.78
CA ILE A 65 12.67 14.96 2.84
C ILE A 65 13.56 13.97 3.62
N PRO A 66 13.68 12.71 3.19
CA PRO A 66 14.63 11.79 3.81
C PRO A 66 16.06 12.31 3.59
N GLU A 67 16.85 12.33 4.67
CA GLU A 67 18.25 12.79 4.71
C GLU A 67 19.20 11.86 3.94
#